data_AF-A0A6I4HYU4-F1
#
_entry.id   AF-A0A6I4HYU4-F1
#
_cell.length_a   1.000
_cell.length_b   1.000
_cell.length_c   1.000
_cell.angle_alpha   90.00
_cell.angle_beta   90.00
_cell.angle_gamma   90.00
#
_symmetry.space_group_name_H-M   'P 1'
#
loop_
_entity.id
_entity.type
_entity.pdbx_description
1 polymer ?
#
loop_
_entity_poly.entity_id
_entity_poly.type
_entity_poly.pdbx_seq_one_letter_code
_entity_poly.pdbx_strand_id
1 'polypeptide(L)'
;MNIKRMILEGETVTQDFKKTITSCEKIAKTMVSFANNKGGKLLVGILDDGTIKGVKSEDEERYMLTKAAHFYAKPALEPIFEEIYVDDKLVLVVEIEESDTKPHYALGEDGKWWVYVRVKDKSVLASKIVVDVLKRQGADKGVFIEYSSKEKALLEYLEKNERITLTEYGKMLNLGRRRAQRIMVDLVLSGVIRVHTTEKEEFYTAS
;
A
#
# COMPACT_ATOMS: atom_id res chain seq x y z
N MET A 1 -15.01 17.32 7.95
CA MET A 1 -13.70 16.74 8.34
C MET A 1 -13.07 17.60 9.43
N ASN A 2 -12.39 17.04 10.45
CA ASN A 2 -11.67 17.84 11.46
C ASN A 2 -10.16 17.78 11.19
N ILE A 3 -9.65 18.74 10.43
CA ILE A 3 -8.26 18.75 9.98
C ILE A 3 -7.24 18.91 11.11
N LYS A 4 -7.57 19.67 12.17
CA LYS A 4 -6.67 19.86 13.32
C LYS A 4 -6.44 18.52 14.05
N ARG A 5 -7.47 17.70 14.17
CA ARG A 5 -7.35 16.34 14.71
C ARG A 5 -6.47 15.45 13.84
N MET A 6 -6.67 15.47 12.52
CA MET A 6 -5.85 14.71 11.58
C MET A 6 -4.37 15.08 11.69
N ILE A 7 -4.06 16.37 11.78
CA ILE A 7 -2.69 16.85 11.96
C ILE A 7 -2.07 16.34 13.26
N LEU A 8 -2.84 16.35 14.36
CA LEU A 8 -2.39 15.81 15.65
C LEU A 8 -2.17 14.29 15.64
N GLU A 9 -2.95 13.55 14.83
CA GLU A 9 -2.80 12.10 14.66
C GLU A 9 -1.51 11.74 13.89
N GLY A 10 -0.94 12.68 13.13
CA GLY A 10 0.31 12.49 12.38
C GLY A 10 0.16 11.61 11.15
N GLU A 11 1.29 11.21 10.54
CA GLU A 11 1.27 10.30 9.39
C GLU A 11 0.87 8.87 9.81
N THR A 12 0.04 8.24 8.99
CA THR A 12 -0.49 6.89 9.26
C THR A 12 -0.56 6.07 7.97
N VAL A 13 -1.09 4.85 8.07
CA VAL A 13 -1.29 4.01 6.89
C VAL A 13 -2.26 4.61 5.87
N THR A 14 -3.17 5.50 6.31
CA THR A 14 -4.17 6.18 5.48
C THR A 14 -3.98 7.70 5.42
N GLN A 15 -2.87 8.23 5.94
CA GLN A 15 -2.61 9.66 5.98
C GLN A 15 -1.13 9.97 5.76
N ASP A 16 -0.83 10.93 4.91
CA ASP A 16 0.55 11.30 4.58
C ASP A 16 0.64 12.82 4.37
N PHE A 17 1.66 13.45 4.93
CA PHE A 17 1.87 14.88 4.90
C PHE A 17 2.84 15.26 3.79
N LYS A 18 2.53 16.36 3.11
CA LYS A 18 3.41 16.92 2.09
C LYS A 18 3.48 18.41 2.24
N LYS A 19 4.69 18.96 2.30
CA LYS A 19 4.86 20.41 2.24
C LYS A 19 4.38 20.99 0.92
N THR A 20 4.77 20.35 -0.19
CA THR A 20 4.50 20.71 -1.59
C THR A 20 4.83 19.50 -2.47
N ILE A 21 4.23 19.39 -3.66
CA ILE A 21 4.45 18.29 -4.59
C ILE A 21 5.58 18.64 -5.56
N THR A 22 6.76 18.07 -5.32
CA THR A 22 7.96 18.38 -6.12
C THR A 22 8.23 17.40 -7.28
N SER A 23 7.57 16.24 -7.33
CA SER A 23 7.78 15.21 -8.36
C SER A 23 6.55 14.32 -8.51
N CYS A 24 6.16 14.09 -9.77
CA CYS A 24 5.06 13.20 -10.11
C CYS A 24 5.38 11.75 -9.78
N GLU A 25 6.62 11.29 -10.04
CA GLU A 25 7.10 9.94 -9.73
C GLU A 25 7.02 9.65 -8.24
N LYS A 26 7.45 10.60 -7.39
CA LYS A 26 7.46 10.43 -5.94
C LYS A 26 6.05 10.41 -5.37
N ILE A 27 5.18 11.33 -5.79
CA ILE A 27 3.81 11.37 -5.25
C ILE A 27 2.96 10.22 -5.78
N ALA A 28 3.17 9.78 -7.02
CA ALA A 28 2.48 8.62 -7.58
C ALA A 28 2.73 7.35 -6.75
N LYS A 29 3.95 7.12 -6.25
CA LYS A 29 4.24 5.98 -5.33
C LYS A 29 3.33 5.98 -4.11
N THR A 30 3.05 7.16 -3.57
CA THR A 30 2.19 7.33 -2.40
C THR A 30 0.73 7.09 -2.78
N MET A 31 0.25 7.72 -3.86
CA MET A 31 -1.12 7.58 -4.34
C MET A 31 -1.46 6.12 -4.69
N VAL A 32 -0.60 5.42 -5.44
CA VAL A 32 -0.85 4.01 -5.78
C VAL A 32 -0.81 3.11 -4.54
N SER A 33 0.02 3.45 -3.55
CA SER A 33 0.06 2.69 -2.30
C SER A 33 -1.21 2.83 -1.48
N PHE A 34 -1.86 4.00 -1.49
CA PHE A 34 -3.19 4.16 -0.89
C PHE A 34 -4.24 3.34 -1.64
N ALA A 35 -4.27 3.46 -2.98
CA ALA A 35 -5.21 2.72 -3.82
C ALA A 35 -5.09 1.19 -3.69
N ASN A 36 -3.86 0.67 -3.51
CA ASN A 36 -3.62 -0.75 -3.27
C ASN A 36 -3.96 -1.21 -1.84
N ASN A 37 -4.07 -0.28 -0.90
CA ASN A 37 -4.43 -0.54 0.49
C ASN A 37 -5.90 -0.15 0.72
N LYS A 38 -6.19 0.64 1.77
CA LYS A 38 -7.54 1.03 2.20
C LYS A 38 -7.91 2.46 1.80
N GLY A 39 -7.27 2.97 0.74
CA GLY A 39 -7.29 4.39 0.43
C GLY A 39 -6.49 5.22 1.44
N GLY A 40 -6.62 6.54 1.33
CA GLY A 40 -5.98 7.48 2.25
C GLY A 40 -6.07 8.93 1.79
N LYS A 41 -5.53 9.82 2.62
CA LYS A 41 -5.53 11.27 2.39
C LYS A 41 -4.10 11.81 2.39
N LEU A 42 -3.77 12.59 1.37
CA LEU A 42 -2.59 13.45 1.35
C LEU A 42 -2.99 14.83 1.87
N LEU A 43 -2.25 15.37 2.84
CA LEU A 43 -2.44 16.73 3.31
C LEU A 43 -1.28 17.59 2.82
N VAL A 44 -1.55 18.40 1.80
CA VAL A 44 -0.55 19.26 1.15
C VAL A 44 -0.54 20.65 1.79
N GLY A 45 0.65 21.18 2.06
CA GLY A 45 0.87 22.40 2.85
C GLY A 45 1.21 22.14 4.32
N ILE A 46 1.49 20.88 4.69
CA ILE A 46 1.83 20.46 6.05
C ILE A 46 3.24 19.86 6.09
N LEU A 47 4.04 20.23 7.09
CA LEU A 47 5.34 19.59 7.35
C LEU A 47 5.18 18.26 8.10
N ASP A 48 6.21 17.43 8.06
CA ASP A 48 6.25 16.13 8.75
C ASP A 48 6.05 16.26 10.28
N ASP A 49 6.37 17.43 10.87
CA ASP A 49 6.13 17.74 12.29
C ASP A 49 4.71 18.26 12.61
N GLY A 50 3.82 18.29 11.61
CA GLY A 50 2.46 18.81 11.72
C GLY A 50 2.33 20.32 11.54
N THR A 51 3.43 21.05 11.34
CA THR A 51 3.38 22.52 11.13
C THR A 51 2.65 22.86 9.84
N ILE A 52 1.61 23.69 9.95
CA ILE A 52 0.85 24.20 8.80
C ILE A 52 1.64 25.34 8.14
N LYS A 53 2.17 25.07 6.94
CA LYS A 53 2.83 26.07 6.08
C LYS A 53 1.86 26.72 5.11
N GLY A 54 0.85 25.97 4.69
CA GLY A 54 -0.08 26.37 3.66
C GLY A 54 0.46 26.15 2.25
N VAL A 55 -0.46 26.00 1.31
CA VAL A 55 -0.19 25.91 -0.13
C VAL A 55 -0.09 27.32 -0.70
N LYS A 56 0.92 27.56 -1.56
CA LYS A 56 1.11 28.87 -2.21
C LYS A 56 0.25 29.04 -3.46
N SER A 57 0.14 28.00 -4.27
CA SER A 57 -0.69 27.93 -5.46
C SER A 57 -1.38 26.57 -5.47
N GLU A 58 -2.68 26.57 -5.20
CA GLU A 58 -3.44 25.33 -5.13
C GLU A 58 -3.67 24.72 -6.52
N ASP A 59 -3.88 25.54 -7.55
CA ASP A 59 -3.86 25.13 -8.95
C ASP A 59 -2.59 24.33 -9.36
N GLU A 60 -1.40 24.78 -8.94
CA GLU A 60 -0.13 24.09 -9.26
C GLU A 60 -0.06 22.71 -8.58
N GLU A 61 -0.43 22.63 -7.30
CA GLU A 61 -0.44 21.36 -6.57
C GLU A 61 -1.47 20.39 -7.17
N ARG A 62 -2.69 20.87 -7.48
CA ARG A 62 -3.73 20.07 -8.15
C ARG A 62 -3.27 19.56 -9.50
N TYR A 63 -2.62 20.41 -10.29
CA TYR A 63 -2.09 20.02 -11.59
C TYR A 63 -1.06 18.89 -11.45
N MET A 64 -0.09 19.04 -10.53
CA MET A 64 0.95 18.03 -10.28
C MET A 64 0.37 16.70 -9.80
N LEU A 65 -0.61 16.75 -8.90
CA LEU A 65 -1.30 15.56 -8.38
C LEU A 65 -2.12 14.85 -9.45
N THR A 66 -2.88 15.60 -10.24
CA THR A 66 -3.67 15.06 -11.35
C THR A 66 -2.76 14.43 -12.41
N LYS A 67 -1.65 15.11 -12.74
CA LYS A 67 -0.65 14.59 -13.66
C LYS A 67 -0.02 13.29 -13.15
N ALA A 68 0.31 13.22 -11.86
CA ALA A 68 0.80 11.99 -11.25
C ALA A 68 -0.23 10.85 -11.31
N ALA A 69 -1.50 11.17 -10.99
CA ALA A 69 -2.60 10.22 -10.99
C ALA A 69 -2.88 9.60 -12.37
N HIS A 70 -2.76 10.39 -13.44
CA HIS A 70 -3.12 9.96 -14.79
C HIS A 70 -1.95 9.41 -15.60
N PHE A 71 -0.75 9.94 -15.41
CA PHE A 71 0.42 9.60 -16.24
C PHE A 71 1.48 8.78 -15.53
N TYR A 72 1.51 8.81 -14.19
CA TYR A 72 2.50 8.10 -13.38
C TYR A 72 1.89 6.98 -12.54
N ALA A 73 0.57 6.80 -12.60
CA ALA A 73 -0.13 5.65 -12.04
C ALA A 73 -0.81 4.83 -13.16
N LYS A 74 -0.87 3.51 -12.97
CA LYS A 74 -1.56 2.59 -13.86
C LYS A 74 -2.21 1.46 -13.05
N PRO A 75 -3.53 1.20 -13.14
CA PRO A 75 -4.55 2.04 -13.78
C PRO A 75 -4.49 3.49 -13.29
N ALA A 76 -5.08 4.42 -14.07
CA ALA A 76 -5.15 5.81 -13.65
C ALA A 76 -5.96 5.95 -12.35
N LEU A 77 -5.62 6.96 -11.55
CA LEU A 77 -6.30 7.29 -10.31
C LEU A 77 -7.11 8.58 -10.49
N GLU A 78 -8.22 8.70 -9.78
CA GLU A 78 -9.06 9.91 -9.75
C GLU A 78 -9.01 10.52 -8.33
N PRO A 79 -8.06 11.43 -8.06
CA PRO A 79 -7.97 12.09 -6.76
C PRO A 79 -9.15 13.04 -6.51
N ILE A 80 -9.68 13.00 -5.28
CA ILE A 80 -10.73 13.92 -4.83
C ILE A 80 -10.08 15.03 -4.00
N PHE A 81 -10.35 16.28 -4.34
CA PHE A 81 -9.70 17.43 -3.74
C PHE A 81 -10.65 18.23 -2.85
N GLU A 82 -10.18 18.61 -1.67
CA GLU A 82 -10.88 19.48 -0.72
C GLU A 82 -9.93 20.57 -0.22
N GLU A 83 -10.37 21.82 -0.25
CA GLU A 83 -9.63 22.97 0.26
C GLU A 83 -10.07 23.30 1.68
N ILE A 84 -9.11 23.38 2.60
CA ILE A 84 -9.40 23.72 3.99
C ILE A 84 -8.48 24.82 4.47
N TYR A 85 -9.07 25.89 4.98
CA TYR A 85 -8.35 26.99 5.59
C TYR A 85 -8.16 26.74 7.09
N VAL A 86 -6.91 26.78 7.54
CA VAL A 86 -6.54 26.69 8.95
C VAL A 86 -5.65 27.87 9.30
N ASP A 87 -6.13 28.74 10.19
CA ASP A 87 -5.42 29.94 10.63
C ASP A 87 -4.89 30.77 9.43
N ASP A 88 -5.80 31.06 8.49
CA ASP A 88 -5.59 31.78 7.21
C ASP A 88 -4.61 31.11 6.21
N LYS A 89 -4.25 29.85 6.44
CA LYS A 89 -3.43 29.06 5.52
C LYS A 89 -4.25 27.98 4.85
N LEU A 90 -4.15 27.90 3.52
CA LEU A 90 -4.79 26.87 2.73
C LEU A 90 -4.05 25.53 2.85
N VAL A 91 -4.75 24.47 3.26
CA VAL A 91 -4.30 23.09 3.15
C VAL A 91 -5.12 22.41 2.07
N LEU A 92 -4.46 21.80 1.09
CA LEU A 92 -5.13 21.01 0.07
C LEU A 92 -5.16 19.54 0.52
N VAL A 93 -6.35 19.03 0.79
CA VAL A 93 -6.56 17.63 1.12
C VAL A 93 -6.91 16.87 -0.15
N VAL A 94 -6.21 15.76 -0.37
CA VAL A 94 -6.34 14.94 -1.57
C VAL A 94 -6.66 13.52 -1.13
N GLU A 95 -7.87 13.07 -1.41
CA GLU A 95 -8.33 11.74 -1.09
C GLU A 95 -8.12 10.79 -2.27
N ILE A 96 -7.53 9.64 -1.96
CA ILE A 96 -7.35 8.52 -2.87
C ILE A 96 -8.15 7.35 -2.29
N GLU A 97 -9.17 6.91 -3.00
CA GLU A 97 -10.00 5.79 -2.55
C GLU A 97 -9.25 4.46 -2.65
N GLU A 98 -9.69 3.46 -1.86
CA GLU A 98 -9.32 2.08 -2.11
C GLU A 98 -9.81 1.69 -3.51
N SER A 99 -8.93 1.15 -4.35
CA SER A 99 -9.36 0.79 -5.70
C SER A 99 -9.99 -0.59 -5.73
N ASP A 100 -11.10 -0.73 -6.44
CA ASP A 100 -11.68 -2.03 -6.80
C ASP A 100 -10.84 -2.79 -7.84
N THR A 101 -9.93 -2.11 -8.53
CA THR A 101 -9.06 -2.70 -9.57
C THR A 101 -7.60 -2.68 -9.14
N LYS A 102 -7.20 -3.69 -8.36
CA LYS A 102 -5.82 -3.86 -7.88
C LYS A 102 -5.05 -4.89 -8.73
N PRO A 103 -3.70 -4.77 -8.83
CA PRO A 103 -2.87 -3.71 -8.28
C PRO A 103 -2.74 -2.49 -9.20
N HIS A 104 -2.55 -1.33 -8.57
CA HIS A 104 -2.01 -0.11 -9.15
C HIS A 104 -0.48 -0.11 -9.13
N TYR A 105 0.10 0.48 -10.16
CA TYR A 105 1.54 0.57 -10.40
C TYR A 105 1.91 2.05 -10.51
N ALA A 106 3.03 2.45 -9.93
CA ALA A 106 3.64 3.76 -10.16
C ALA A 106 4.83 3.63 -11.13
N LEU A 107 4.99 4.61 -12.02
CA LEU A 107 6.15 4.72 -12.90
C LEU A 107 7.37 5.16 -12.08
N GLY A 108 8.40 4.33 -12.07
CA GLY A 108 9.68 4.63 -11.43
C GLY A 108 10.57 5.50 -12.30
N GLU A 109 11.56 6.12 -11.67
CA GLU A 109 12.61 6.90 -12.33
C GLU A 109 13.45 6.04 -13.31
N ASP A 110 13.42 4.72 -13.15
CA ASP A 110 14.04 3.74 -14.05
C ASP A 110 13.17 3.42 -15.29
N GLY A 111 12.03 4.10 -15.46
CA GLY A 111 11.09 3.89 -16.55
C GLY A 111 10.24 2.61 -16.42
N LYS A 112 10.31 1.92 -15.28
CA LYS A 112 9.55 0.68 -15.04
C LYS A 112 8.36 0.91 -14.12
N TRP A 113 7.37 0.04 -14.26
CA TRP A 113 6.15 0.08 -13.46
C TRP A 113 6.28 -0.81 -12.23
N TRP A 114 6.08 -0.22 -11.06
CA TRP A 114 6.28 -0.87 -9.77
C TRP A 114 5.02 -0.79 -8.91
N VAL A 115 4.68 -1.87 -8.21
CA VAL A 115 3.56 -1.90 -7.27
C VAL A 115 4.06 -1.45 -5.90
N TYR A 116 3.39 -0.49 -5.29
CA TYR A 116 3.69 -0.05 -3.92
C TYR A 116 2.48 -0.31 -3.02
N VAL A 117 2.75 -0.60 -1.75
CA VAL A 117 1.75 -0.81 -0.69
C VAL A 117 2.14 0.00 0.55
N ARG A 118 1.15 0.34 1.39
CA ARG A 118 1.41 1.03 2.66
C ARG A 118 1.89 0.05 3.73
N VAL A 119 3.02 0.39 4.36
CA VAL A 119 3.53 -0.25 5.57
C VAL A 119 3.74 0.86 6.59
N LYS A 120 2.83 0.95 7.57
CA LYS A 120 2.72 2.13 8.45
C LYS A 120 2.58 3.40 7.59
N ASP A 121 3.32 4.45 7.89
CA ASP A 121 3.43 5.74 7.22
C ASP A 121 4.19 5.71 5.88
N LYS A 122 4.72 4.56 5.45
CA LYS A 122 5.60 4.47 4.27
C LYS A 122 5.00 3.71 3.10
N SER A 123 5.35 4.15 1.90
CA SER A 123 5.06 3.45 0.64
C SER A 123 6.23 2.54 0.26
N VAL A 124 6.03 1.24 0.38
CA VAL A 124 7.07 0.21 0.19
C VAL A 124 6.81 -0.57 -1.09
N LEU A 125 7.89 -0.93 -1.80
CA LEU A 125 7.80 -1.78 -2.98
C LEU A 125 7.21 -3.15 -2.60
N ALA A 126 6.12 -3.53 -3.27
CA ALA A 126 5.44 -4.78 -2.99
C ALA A 126 6.29 -5.99 -3.41
N SER A 127 6.32 -7.01 -2.55
CA SER A 127 6.91 -8.30 -2.88
C SER A 127 6.14 -8.97 -4.04
N LYS A 128 6.76 -9.95 -4.69
CA LYS A 128 6.07 -10.74 -5.71
C LYS A 128 4.81 -11.44 -5.18
N ILE A 129 4.81 -11.84 -3.90
CA ILE A 129 3.65 -12.47 -3.24
C ILE A 129 2.53 -11.46 -3.06
N VAL A 130 2.83 -10.29 -2.50
CA VAL A 130 1.84 -9.22 -2.33
C VAL A 130 1.23 -8.82 -3.67
N VAL A 131 2.04 -8.70 -4.73
CA VAL A 131 1.53 -8.43 -6.09
C VAL A 131 0.59 -9.53 -6.57
N ASP A 132 0.93 -10.80 -6.36
CA ASP A 132 0.09 -11.93 -6.79
C ASP A 132 -1.21 -12.03 -5.97
N VAL A 133 -1.18 -11.67 -4.68
CA VAL A 133 -2.37 -11.56 -3.82
C VAL A 133 -3.29 -10.45 -4.34
N LEU A 134 -2.77 -9.23 -4.56
CA LEU A 134 -3.56 -8.09 -5.05
C LEU A 134 -4.25 -8.40 -6.39
N LYS A 135 -3.55 -9.09 -7.30
CA LYS A 135 -4.10 -9.51 -8.61
C LYS A 135 -5.26 -10.49 -8.50
N ARG A 136 -5.27 -11.32 -7.46
CA ARG A 136 -6.24 -12.41 -7.30
C ARG A 136 -7.40 -12.03 -6.38
N GLN A 137 -7.21 -11.10 -5.44
CA GLN A 137 -8.29 -10.59 -4.60
C GLN A 137 -9.42 -9.93 -5.41
N GLY A 138 -9.09 -9.21 -6.49
CA GLY A 138 -10.08 -8.62 -7.40
C GLY A 138 -10.70 -9.61 -8.38
N ALA A 139 -10.20 -10.85 -8.45
CA ALA A 139 -10.84 -11.89 -9.25
C ALA A 139 -11.86 -12.61 -8.37
N ASP A 140 -13.14 -12.58 -8.77
CA ASP A 140 -14.31 -13.13 -8.07
C ASP A 140 -14.31 -14.68 -7.93
N LYS A 141 -13.13 -15.30 -7.98
CA LYS A 141 -12.89 -16.72 -7.81
C LYS A 141 -12.43 -16.97 -6.38
N GLY A 142 -13.35 -17.44 -5.55
CA GLY A 142 -13.00 -18.00 -4.24
C GLY A 142 -11.86 -19.02 -4.36
N VAL A 143 -10.90 -18.95 -3.44
CA VAL A 143 -9.79 -19.90 -3.41
C VAL A 143 -10.25 -21.16 -2.68
N PHE A 144 -10.48 -22.24 -3.43
CA PHE A 144 -10.68 -23.57 -2.84
C PHE A 144 -9.34 -24.08 -2.33
N ILE A 145 -9.23 -24.24 -1.01
CA ILE A 145 -8.07 -24.88 -0.37
C ILE A 145 -8.45 -26.30 0.00
N GLU A 146 -7.87 -27.26 -0.70
CA GLU A 146 -7.79 -28.62 -0.21
C GLU A 146 -6.64 -28.69 0.79
N TYR A 147 -6.95 -28.86 2.08
CA TYR A 147 -5.97 -28.99 3.17
C TYR A 147 -4.98 -30.13 2.94
N SER A 148 -3.96 -29.85 2.15
CA SER A 148 -2.91 -30.79 1.81
C SER A 148 -1.99 -30.99 3.01
N SER A 149 -1.20 -32.08 3.00
CA SER A 149 -0.22 -32.33 4.06
C SER A 149 0.77 -31.18 4.27
N LYS A 150 0.99 -30.36 3.24
CA LYS A 150 1.91 -29.21 3.28
C LYS A 150 1.32 -28.02 4.01
N GLU A 151 0.03 -27.77 3.80
CA GLU A 151 -0.69 -26.68 4.48
C GLU A 151 -0.88 -27.02 5.96
N LYS A 152 -1.21 -28.28 6.27
CA LYS A 152 -1.26 -28.75 7.67
C LYS A 152 0.09 -28.57 8.38
N ALA A 153 1.18 -28.97 7.75
CA ALA A 153 2.52 -28.79 8.32
C ALA A 153 2.89 -27.33 8.56
N LEU A 154 2.42 -26.40 7.70
CA LEU A 154 2.61 -24.97 7.92
C LEU A 154 1.81 -24.47 9.13
N LEU A 155 0.56 -24.89 9.26
CA LEU A 155 -0.29 -24.49 10.39
C LEU A 155 0.25 -25.04 11.72
N GLU A 156 0.64 -26.31 11.76
CA GLU A 156 1.30 -26.91 12.93
C GLU A 156 2.62 -26.20 13.29
N TYR A 157 3.36 -25.72 12.29
CA TYR A 157 4.54 -24.90 12.54
C TYR A 157 4.17 -23.55 13.16
N LEU A 158 3.14 -22.89 12.63
CA LEU A 158 2.67 -21.58 13.10
C LEU A 158 1.97 -21.63 14.48
N GLU A 159 1.44 -22.78 14.88
CA GLU A 159 0.96 -22.99 16.26
C GLU A 159 2.12 -23.01 17.27
N LYS A 160 3.28 -23.52 16.86
CA LYS A 160 4.48 -23.62 17.71
C LYS A 160 5.40 -22.41 17.61
N ASN A 161 5.31 -21.67 16.50
CA ASN A 161 6.16 -20.54 16.17
C ASN A 161 5.30 -19.37 15.69
N GLU A 162 5.51 -18.18 16.24
CA GLU A 162 4.63 -17.03 15.93
C GLU A 162 4.67 -16.58 14.46
N ARG A 163 5.76 -16.87 13.73
CA ARG A 163 5.96 -16.42 12.35
C ARG A 163 6.84 -17.35 11.52
N ILE A 164 6.70 -17.26 10.20
CA ILE A 164 7.54 -17.95 9.22
C ILE A 164 7.77 -17.08 7.99
N THR A 165 8.92 -17.20 7.33
CA THR A 165 9.22 -16.58 6.04
C THR A 165 9.01 -17.54 4.88
N LEU A 166 8.89 -17.02 3.65
CA LEU A 166 8.80 -17.85 2.45
C LEU A 166 10.00 -18.81 2.32
N THR A 167 11.20 -18.33 2.68
CA THR A 167 12.44 -19.12 2.59
C THR A 167 12.44 -20.25 3.62
N GLU A 168 12.01 -19.98 4.86
CA GLU A 168 11.90 -21.01 5.91
C GLU A 168 10.86 -22.06 5.53
N TYR A 169 9.69 -21.65 5.05
CA TYR A 169 8.65 -22.57 4.58
C TYR A 169 9.15 -23.47 3.45
N GLY A 170 9.85 -22.89 2.46
CA GLY A 170 10.45 -23.63 1.36
C GLY A 170 11.46 -24.68 1.85
N LYS A 171 12.31 -24.34 2.82
CA LYS A 171 13.30 -25.26 3.40
C LYS A 171 12.62 -26.36 4.22
N MET A 172 11.67 -26.00 5.07
CA MET A 172 10.95 -26.92 5.97
C MET A 172 10.33 -28.10 5.20
N LEU A 173 9.78 -27.84 4.01
CA LEU A 173 9.08 -28.84 3.20
C LEU A 173 9.84 -29.28 1.93
N ASN A 174 11.12 -28.92 1.81
CA ASN A 174 11.94 -29.18 0.62
C ASN A 174 11.25 -28.76 -0.70
N LEU A 175 10.68 -27.56 -0.72
CA LEU A 175 9.94 -27.01 -1.86
C LEU A 175 10.80 -25.98 -2.61
N GLY A 176 10.77 -26.07 -3.95
CA GLY A 176 11.29 -24.99 -4.78
C GLY A 176 10.51 -23.69 -4.58
N ARG A 177 11.21 -22.55 -4.65
CA ARG A 177 10.66 -21.19 -4.39
C ARG A 177 9.31 -20.93 -5.06
N ARG A 178 9.15 -21.29 -6.35
CA ARG A 178 7.89 -21.09 -7.09
C ARG A 178 6.71 -21.86 -6.48
N ARG A 179 6.95 -23.08 -5.99
CA ARG A 179 5.91 -23.93 -5.40
C ARG A 179 5.54 -23.44 -4.01
N ALA A 180 6.54 -23.09 -3.19
CA ALA A 180 6.31 -22.46 -1.88
C ALA A 180 5.50 -21.17 -2.03
N GLN A 181 5.90 -20.30 -2.97
CA GLN A 181 5.21 -19.03 -3.24
C GLN A 181 3.74 -19.23 -3.60
N ARG A 182 3.44 -20.19 -4.49
CA ARG A 182 2.06 -20.48 -4.89
C ARG A 182 1.20 -20.85 -3.69
N ILE A 183 1.67 -21.79 -2.85
CA ILE A 183 0.94 -22.24 -1.66
C ILE A 183 0.72 -21.08 -0.68
N MET A 184 1.75 -20.26 -0.42
CA MET A 184 1.61 -19.10 0.48
C MET A 184 0.58 -18.09 -0.04
N VAL A 185 0.57 -17.82 -1.35
CA VAL A 185 -0.43 -16.93 -1.98
C VAL A 185 -1.84 -17.50 -1.79
N ASP A 186 -2.05 -18.78 -2.05
CA ASP A 186 -3.36 -19.43 -1.93
C ASP A 186 -3.85 -19.36 -0.47
N LEU A 187 -2.98 -19.67 0.50
CA LEU A 187 -3.29 -19.59 1.93
C LEU A 187 -3.59 -18.16 2.40
N VAL A 188 -2.85 -17.15 1.93
CA VAL A 188 -3.15 -15.74 2.24
C VAL A 188 -4.53 -15.35 1.70
N LEU A 189 -4.86 -15.76 0.47
CA LEU A 189 -6.15 -15.43 -0.15
C LEU A 189 -7.33 -16.11 0.52
N SER A 190 -7.15 -17.32 1.06
CA SER A 190 -8.19 -18.00 1.85
C SER A 190 -8.41 -17.41 3.25
N GLY A 191 -7.53 -16.51 3.68
CA GLY A 191 -7.55 -15.97 5.04
C GLY A 191 -7.02 -16.92 6.11
N VAL A 192 -6.39 -18.04 5.76
CA VAL A 192 -5.78 -18.98 6.72
C VAL A 192 -4.51 -18.41 7.36
N ILE A 193 -3.73 -17.64 6.59
CA ILE A 193 -2.54 -16.93 7.07
C ILE A 193 -2.58 -15.46 6.66
N ARG A 194 -1.87 -14.61 7.38
CA ARG A 194 -1.68 -13.19 7.04
C ARG A 194 -0.24 -12.95 6.59
N VAL A 195 -0.08 -12.11 5.57
CA VAL A 195 1.23 -11.60 5.15
C VAL A 195 1.52 -10.29 5.87
N HIS A 196 2.73 -10.15 6.38
CA HIS A 196 3.24 -8.94 7.01
C HIS A 196 4.50 -8.49 6.28
N THR A 197 4.45 -7.28 5.74
CA THR A 197 5.59 -6.64 5.08
C THR A 197 6.21 -5.65 6.05
N THR A 198 7.50 -5.80 6.34
CA THR A 198 8.30 -4.79 7.03
C THR A 198 9.31 -4.17 6.07
N GLU A 199 10.08 -3.18 6.53
CA GLU A 199 11.18 -2.63 5.74
C GLU A 199 12.31 -3.64 5.46
N LYS A 200 12.46 -4.67 6.30
CA LYS A 200 13.59 -5.62 6.26
C LYS A 200 13.22 -6.98 5.68
N GLU A 201 12.05 -7.48 6.04
CA GLU A 201 11.61 -8.84 5.69
C GLU A 201 10.09 -8.94 5.53
N GLU A 202 9.66 -9.91 4.74
CA GLU A 202 8.28 -10.36 4.61
C GLU A 202 8.12 -11.68 5.39
N PHE A 203 7.13 -11.73 6.28
CA PHE A 203 6.82 -12.92 7.07
C PHE A 203 5.30 -13.17 7.13
N TYR A 204 4.94 -14.36 7.59
CA TYR A 204 3.56 -14.84 7.63
C TYR A 204 3.22 -15.34 9.04
N THR A 205 1.98 -15.11 9.45
CA THR A 205 1.42 -15.58 10.72
C THR A 205 0.12 -16.32 10.45
N ALA A 206 -0.33 -17.16 11.38
CA ALA A 206 -1.72 -17.61 11.37
C ALA A 206 -2.67 -16.39 11.49
N SER A 207 -3.85 -16.49 10.88
CA SER A 207 -4.86 -15.44 10.90
C SER A 207 -5.63 -15.34 12.20
#